data_AF-A0AA42S711-F1
#
_entry.id   AF-A0AA42S711-F1
#
_cell.length_a   1.000
_cell.length_b   1.000
_cell.length_c   1.000
_cell.angle_alpha   90.00
_cell.angle_beta   90.00
_cell.angle_gamma   90.00
#
_symmetry.space_group_name_H-M   'P 1'
#
loop_
_entity.id
_entity.type
_entity.pdbx_description
1 polymer ?
#
loop_
_entity_poly.entity_id
_entity_poly.type
_entity_poly.pdbx_seq_one_letter_code
_entity_poly.pdbx_strand_id
1 'polypeptide(L)'
;GHVEHKVQGHFQVHAGERIEGKTVTLELQAAQSVVIKGPGGTITINGSGITLDASAIVFKGPLSQQAGAASAPSMAGSPAPGLAMDLLCALRADGTCPRVPCPCGMRGA
;
A
#
# COMPACT_ATOMS: atom_id res chain seq x y z
N GLY A 1 12.34 5.12 -38.29
CA GLY A 1 11.21 4.51 -39.02
C GLY A 1 9.95 4.70 -38.20
N HIS A 2 8.79 4.70 -38.84
CA HIS A 2 7.48 4.78 -38.18
C HIS A 2 6.70 3.50 -38.50
N VAL A 3 6.12 2.89 -37.47
CA VAL A 3 5.29 1.68 -37.60
C VAL A 3 4.07 1.86 -36.72
N GLU A 4 2.88 1.68 -37.30
CA GLU A 4 1.62 1.56 -36.59
C GLU A 4 1.11 0.13 -36.77
N HIS A 5 0.69 -0.50 -35.68
CA HIS A 5 0.16 -1.86 -35.69
C HIS A 5 -1.22 -1.87 -35.03
N LYS A 6 -2.25 -2.22 -35.81
CA LYS A 6 -3.64 -2.27 -35.38
C LYS A 6 -4.21 -3.67 -35.56
N VAL A 7 -4.84 -4.20 -34.51
CA VAL A 7 -5.48 -5.52 -34.51
C VAL A 7 -6.98 -5.32 -34.26
N GLN A 8 -7.84 -5.79 -35.16
CA GLN A 8 -9.31 -5.64 -35.03
C GLN A 8 -9.94 -6.67 -34.09
N GLY A 9 -9.26 -7.80 -33.85
CA GLY A 9 -9.74 -8.89 -33.00
C GLY A 9 -8.99 -8.96 -31.68
N HIS A 10 -8.34 -10.10 -31.44
CA HIS A 10 -7.61 -10.37 -30.21
C HIS A 10 -6.09 -10.33 -30.45
N PHE A 11 -5.37 -9.61 -29.60
CA PHE A 11 -3.91 -9.60 -29.59
C PHE A 11 -3.41 -10.32 -28.34
N GLN A 12 -2.61 -11.37 -28.54
CA GLN A 12 -2.00 -12.15 -27.46
C GLN A 12 -0.52 -12.34 -27.76
N VAL A 13 0.32 -12.17 -26.73
CA VAL A 13 1.76 -12.39 -26.82
C VAL A 13 2.16 -13.32 -25.69
N HIS A 14 2.85 -14.41 -26.04
CA HIS A 14 3.48 -15.33 -25.10
C HIS A 14 4.98 -15.31 -25.34
N ALA A 15 5.76 -15.09 -24.30
CA ALA A 15 7.22 -15.16 -24.35
C ALA A 15 7.70 -16.06 -23.23
N GLY A 16 8.58 -17.03 -23.57
CA GLY A 16 9.13 -17.96 -22.58
C GLY A 16 10.20 -17.34 -21.67
N GLU A 17 10.73 -16.16 -22.02
CA GLU A 17 11.80 -15.51 -21.27
C GLU A 17 11.44 -14.07 -20.90
N ARG A 18 11.28 -13.17 -21.89
CA ARG A 18 11.08 -11.74 -21.64
C ARG A 18 10.28 -11.04 -22.74
N ILE A 19 9.44 -10.09 -22.32
CA ILE A 19 8.87 -9.04 -23.16
C ILE A 19 9.43 -7.71 -22.64
N GLU A 20 10.00 -6.88 -23.52
CA GLU A 20 10.59 -5.58 -23.15
C GLU A 20 10.06 -4.47 -24.06
N GLY A 21 9.62 -3.36 -23.46
CA GLY A 21 9.17 -2.16 -24.17
C GLY A 21 10.02 -0.95 -23.75
N LYS A 22 10.82 -0.41 -24.67
CA LYS A 22 11.62 0.81 -24.45
C LYS A 22 10.96 1.97 -25.16
N THR A 23 10.36 2.86 -24.39
CA THR A 23 9.64 4.03 -24.90
C THR A 23 9.75 5.18 -23.93
N VAL A 24 9.57 6.41 -24.44
CA VAL A 24 9.42 7.61 -23.61
C VAL A 24 8.07 7.58 -22.87
N THR A 25 7.02 7.13 -23.55
CA THR A 25 5.65 7.02 -23.00
C THR A 25 5.04 5.68 -23.38
N LEU A 26 4.49 4.97 -22.39
CA LEU A 26 3.67 3.78 -22.59
C LEU A 26 2.24 4.08 -22.11
N GLU A 27 1.30 4.11 -23.04
CA GLU A 27 -0.12 4.30 -22.73
C GLU A 27 -0.85 2.97 -22.88
N LEU A 28 -1.60 2.58 -21.85
CA LEU A 28 -2.45 1.39 -21.85
C LEU A 28 -3.89 1.84 -21.62
N GLN A 29 -4.73 1.70 -22.64
CA GLN A 29 -6.15 2.01 -22.54
C GLN A 29 -6.98 0.76 -22.79
N ALA A 30 -7.94 0.51 -21.92
CA ALA A 30 -8.92 -0.55 -22.05
C ALA A 30 -10.31 -0.02 -21.71
N ALA A 31 -11.32 -0.48 -22.43
CA ALA A 31 -12.71 -0.07 -22.18
C ALA A 31 -13.26 -0.60 -20.85
N GLN A 32 -12.77 -1.76 -20.39
CA GLN A 32 -13.29 -2.44 -19.18
C GLN A 32 -12.30 -2.46 -18.03
N SER A 33 -11.11 -3.03 -18.25
CA SER A 33 -10.07 -3.06 -17.23
C SER A 33 -8.66 -3.22 -17.79
N VAL A 34 -7.68 -2.66 -17.10
CA VAL A 34 -6.26 -3.01 -17.23
C VAL A 34 -5.85 -3.83 -16.01
N VAL A 35 -5.27 -5.01 -16.22
CA VAL A 35 -4.87 -5.93 -15.14
C VAL A 35 -3.42 -6.35 -15.33
N ILE A 36 -2.58 -6.07 -14.33
CA ILE A 36 -1.18 -6.47 -14.29
C ILE A 36 -1.01 -7.47 -13.15
N LYS A 37 -0.62 -8.71 -13.47
CA LYS A 37 -0.48 -9.81 -12.50
C LYS A 37 0.97 -10.25 -12.39
N GLY A 38 1.41 -10.48 -11.17
CA GLY A 38 2.66 -11.15 -10.86
C GLY A 38 2.50 -12.10 -9.67
N PRO A 39 3.51 -12.90 -9.34
CA PRO A 39 3.44 -13.84 -8.21
C PRO A 39 3.15 -13.18 -6.86
N GLY A 40 3.54 -11.92 -6.69
CA GLY A 40 3.37 -11.16 -5.45
C GLY A 40 2.03 -10.41 -5.34
N GLY A 41 1.22 -10.35 -6.40
CA GLY A 41 -0.03 -9.59 -6.38
C GLY A 41 -0.56 -9.17 -7.75
N THR A 42 -1.65 -8.41 -7.72
CA THR A 42 -2.37 -7.89 -8.87
C THR A 42 -2.64 -6.39 -8.74
N ILE A 43 -2.44 -5.67 -9.84
CA ILE A 43 -2.88 -4.28 -10.01
C ILE A 43 -4.05 -4.29 -10.98
N THR A 44 -5.18 -3.70 -10.58
CA THR A 44 -6.38 -3.60 -11.43
C THR A 44 -6.84 -2.15 -11.54
N ILE A 45 -7.09 -1.69 -12.75
CA ILE A 45 -7.71 -0.40 -13.06
C ILE A 45 -9.01 -0.70 -13.80
N ASN A 46 -10.15 -0.26 -13.27
CA ASN A 46 -11.46 -0.50 -13.88
C ASN A 46 -12.45 0.63 -13.53
N GLY A 47 -13.73 0.48 -13.88
CA GLY A 47 -14.77 1.48 -13.63
C GLY A 47 -15.03 1.84 -12.16
N SER A 48 -14.57 1.02 -11.21
CA SER A 48 -14.68 1.31 -9.76
C SER A 48 -13.46 2.03 -9.18
N GLY A 49 -12.35 2.09 -9.92
CA GLY A 49 -11.11 2.74 -9.51
C GLY A 49 -9.89 1.85 -9.69
N ILE A 50 -8.91 2.03 -8.79
CA ILE A 50 -7.62 1.34 -8.81
C ILE A 50 -7.50 0.46 -7.56
N THR A 51 -7.14 -0.81 -7.74
CA THR A 51 -6.94 -1.77 -6.65
C THR A 51 -5.55 -2.38 -6.71
N LEU A 52 -4.90 -2.44 -5.54
CA LEU A 52 -3.63 -3.13 -5.32
C LEU A 52 -3.91 -4.31 -4.37
N ASP A 53 -3.83 -5.53 -4.89
CA ASP A 53 -4.04 -6.76 -4.11
C ASP A 53 -2.71 -7.53 -4.01
N ALA A 54 -2.13 -7.56 -2.82
CA ALA A 54 -0.85 -8.20 -2.54
C ALA A 54 -0.71 -8.53 -1.05
N SER A 55 0.13 -9.50 -0.71
CA SER A 55 0.47 -9.81 0.68
C SER A 55 1.20 -8.67 1.39
N ALA A 56 1.97 -7.88 0.64
CA ALA A 56 2.63 -6.67 1.13
C ALA A 56 2.71 -5.63 0.01
N ILE A 57 2.45 -4.37 0.36
CA ILE A 57 2.64 -3.21 -0.52
C ILE A 57 3.67 -2.30 0.15
N VAL A 58 4.82 -2.14 -0.50
CA VAL A 58 5.96 -1.40 0.06
C VAL A 58 6.21 -0.14 -0.74
N PHE A 59 6.07 1.01 -0.09
CA PHE A 59 6.45 2.31 -0.63
C PHE A 59 7.76 2.75 0.00
N LYS A 60 8.78 3.00 -0.83
CA LYS A 60 10.13 3.35 -0.36
C LYS A 60 10.36 4.86 -0.19
N GLY A 61 9.39 5.68 -0.59
CA GLY A 61 9.46 7.14 -0.52
C GLY A 61 8.35 7.73 0.34
N PRO A 62 8.38 9.05 0.60
CA PRO A 62 7.31 9.73 1.32
C PRO A 62 5.99 9.58 0.55
N LEU A 63 4.94 9.25 1.30
CA LEU A 63 3.58 9.18 0.79
C LEU A 63 2.77 10.34 1.36
N SER A 64 2.10 11.08 0.49
CA SER A 64 1.04 12.01 0.88
C SER A 64 -0.28 11.37 0.52
N GLN A 65 -1.09 11.07 1.54
CA GLN A 65 -2.42 10.52 1.35
C GLN A 65 -3.45 11.60 1.68
N GLN A 66 -4.24 11.97 0.67
CA GLN A 66 -5.43 12.78 0.87
C GLN A 66 -6.63 11.85 0.94
N ALA A 67 -7.34 11.82 2.06
CA ALA A 67 -8.62 11.11 2.11
C ALA A 67 -9.66 11.92 1.30
N GLY A 68 -10.28 11.28 0.32
CA GLY A 68 -11.49 11.81 -0.31
C GLY A 68 -12.67 11.71 0.66
N ALA A 69 -13.58 12.68 0.63
CA ALA A 69 -14.85 12.61 1.36
C ALA A 69 -15.77 11.56 0.72
N ALA A 70 -15.53 10.28 1.00
CA ALA A 70 -16.42 9.19 0.64
C ALA A 70 -17.07 8.66 1.92
N SER A 71 -18.39 8.77 2.00
CA SER A 71 -19.24 8.20 3.04
C SER A 71 -19.22 6.67 2.95
N ALA A 72 -18.16 6.06 3.47
CA ALA A 72 -18.11 4.65 3.85
C ALA A 72 -17.82 4.59 5.37
N PRO A 73 -18.35 3.62 6.12
CA PRO A 73 -18.04 3.49 7.54
C PRO A 73 -16.53 3.30 7.69
N SER A 74 -15.86 4.36 8.15
CA SER A 74 -14.43 4.35 8.39
C SER A 74 -14.17 3.53 9.65
N MET A 75 -13.31 2.52 9.55
CA MET A 75 -12.58 2.10 10.74
C MET A 75 -11.65 3.25 11.11
N ALA A 76 -12.05 4.06 12.08
CA ALA A 76 -11.21 5.07 12.71
C ALA A 76 -10.13 4.38 13.55
N GLY A 77 -9.18 3.70 12.90
CA GLY A 77 -7.94 3.27 13.52
C GLY A 77 -6.93 4.40 13.38
N SER A 78 -6.85 5.31 14.35
CA SER A 78 -5.69 6.19 14.44
C SER A 78 -4.47 5.33 14.81
N PRO A 79 -3.35 5.38 14.08
CA PRO A 79 -2.11 4.87 14.61
C PRO A 79 -1.79 5.72 15.84
N ALA A 80 -1.98 5.16 17.03
CA ALA A 80 -1.54 5.82 18.25
C ALA A 80 -0.02 5.96 18.16
N PRO A 81 0.53 7.19 18.13
CA PRO A 81 1.97 7.36 18.17
C PRO A 81 2.49 6.63 19.41
N GLY A 82 3.44 5.72 19.24
CA GLY A 82 4.04 5.02 20.35
C GLY A 82 4.68 6.05 21.28
N LEU A 83 4.10 6.28 22.46
CA LEU A 83 4.70 7.17 23.44
C LEU A 83 6.05 6.58 23.85
N ALA A 84 7.03 7.46 24.06
CA ALA A 84 8.28 7.07 24.67
C ALA A 84 7.99 6.38 26.01
N MET A 85 8.60 5.20 26.18
CA MET A 85 8.43 4.32 27.32
C MET A 85 9.74 4.30 28.08
N ASP A 86 9.68 4.45 29.41
CA ASP A 86 10.85 4.13 30.24
C ASP A 86 11.14 2.63 30.11
N LEU A 87 12.35 2.29 29.65
CA LEU A 87 12.74 0.91 29.36
C LEU A 87 12.79 0.02 30.61
N LEU A 88 12.95 0.58 31.80
CA LEU A 88 12.99 -0.19 33.04
C LEU A 88 11.61 -0.46 33.62
N CYS A 89 10.70 0.50 33.55
CA CYS A 89 9.41 0.42 34.25
C CYS A 89 8.18 0.43 33.34
N ALA A 90 8.36 0.59 32.02
CA ALA A 90 7.27 0.73 31.05
C ALA A 90 6.28 1.83 31.46
N LEU A 91 6.75 2.90 32.10
CA LEU A 91 5.95 4.10 32.34
C LEU A 91 5.96 4.96 31.07
N ARG A 92 4.78 5.36 30.61
CA ARG A 92 4.63 6.30 29.49
C ARG A 92 4.80 7.73 30.00
N ALA A 93 5.17 8.63 29.09
CA ALA A 93 5.26 10.06 29.38
C ALA A 93 3.95 10.70 29.88
N ASP A 94 2.80 10.07 29.62
CA ASP A 94 1.48 10.49 30.10
C ASP A 94 1.12 9.95 31.51
N GLY A 95 2.05 9.24 32.17
CA GLY A 95 1.85 8.63 33.48
C GLY A 95 1.09 7.31 33.45
N THR A 96 0.72 6.79 32.28
CA THR A 96 0.06 5.48 32.17
C THR A 96 1.06 4.33 32.13
N CYS A 97 0.67 3.20 32.71
CA CYS A 97 1.52 2.03 32.84
C CYS A 97 0.76 0.76 32.40
N PRO A 98 1.25 0.00 31.41
CA PRO A 98 0.62 -1.23 30.96
C PRO A 98 0.86 -2.41 31.90
N ARG A 99 1.76 -2.29 32.89
CA ARG A 99 2.03 -3.34 33.89
C ARG A 99 1.21 -3.10 35.16
N VAL A 100 0.64 -4.18 35.70
CA VAL A 100 -0.04 -4.21 37.00
C VAL A 100 0.61 -5.31 37.86
N PRO A 101 1.22 -4.98 39.02
CA PRO A 101 1.43 -3.63 39.56
C PRO A 101 2.47 -2.85 38.74
N CYS A 102 2.31 -1.53 38.69
CA CYS A 102 3.27 -0.67 37.99
C CYS A 102 4.55 -0.52 38.82
N PRO A 103 5.75 -0.81 38.26
CA PRO A 103 6.99 -0.85 39.04
C PRO A 103 7.60 0.54 39.34
N CYS A 104 7.09 1.64 38.77
CA CYS A 104 7.59 2.99 39.06
C CYS A 104 7.02 3.51 40.39
N GLY A 105 7.82 3.46 41.45
CA GLY A 105 7.43 3.89 42.79
C GLY A 105 7.97 3.01 43.94
N MET A 106 8.55 1.84 43.63
CA MET A 106 9.15 0.96 44.65
C MET A 106 10.67 1.21 44.88
N ARG A 107 11.10 2.48 44.85
CA ARG A 107 12.37 2.91 45.44
C ARG A 107 12.05 3.81 46.62
N GLY A 108 11.69 3.19 47.74
CA GLY A 108 11.27 3.88 48.95
C GLY A 108 10.66 2.95 50.00
N ALA A 109 11.29 1.81 50.25
CA ALA A 109 11.24 1.06 51.51
C ALA A 109 12.51 0.21 51.61
#